data_AF-A0A7X1IR38-F1
#
_entry.id   AF-A0A7X1IR38-F1
#
_cell.length_a   1.000
_cell.length_b   1.000
_cell.length_c   1.000
_cell.angle_alpha   90.00
_cell.angle_beta   90.00
_cell.angle_gamma   90.00
#
_symmetry.space_group_name_H-M   'P 1'
#
loop_
_entity.id
_entity.type
_entity.pdbx_description
1 polymer ?
#
loop_
_entity_poly.entity_id
_entity_poly.type
_entity_poly.pdbx_seq_one_letter_code
_entity_poly.pdbx_strand_id
1 'polypeptide(L)'
;MAQKLRHSSKITGAECRNTFRFLRIQGWNSGFFLFWSCNVADIADSATPLVDTLNPVKFDRHRLYEDAVAMLIGTSFIALGITLYSHAMLMTGSTAGIALIIQYATGTEFGLLYFLINLPFYFFAVRRMGWAFTIRTFVAVAMMSGFARLMPVSVDFSAINPLFAALMGGTLMGMGVLALFRHRSGVGGVNILALYLQDAYGIRAGWFQLGLDILIMLVSLLFIPWENVMLSLAGAVAMNIIIAINHKPGRYLGIS
;
A
#
# COMPACT_ATOMS: atom_id res chain seq x y z
N MET A 1 41.28 -29.32 -22.47
CA MET A 1 40.59 -28.04 -22.71
C MET A 1 39.15 -28.22 -22.26
N ALA A 2 38.84 -27.77 -21.05
CA ALA A 2 37.73 -28.26 -20.25
C ALA A 2 36.38 -27.60 -20.61
N GLN A 3 35.40 -28.47 -20.76
CA GLN A 3 33.99 -28.26 -21.03
C GLN A 3 33.24 -28.03 -19.71
N LYS A 4 32.76 -26.81 -19.43
CA LYS A 4 31.69 -26.57 -18.43
C LYS A 4 31.09 -25.14 -18.53
N LEU A 5 29.98 -24.98 -19.25
CA LEU A 5 29.15 -23.77 -19.15
C LEU A 5 27.69 -24.14 -18.88
N ARG A 6 27.36 -23.98 -17.59
CA ARG A 6 26.06 -23.66 -16.94
C ARG A 6 24.78 -23.94 -17.73
N HIS A 7 24.09 -25.00 -17.30
CA HIS A 7 22.64 -25.05 -17.30
C HIS A 7 22.08 -23.92 -16.41
N SER A 8 21.42 -22.94 -17.02
CA SER A 8 20.44 -22.07 -16.36
C SER A 8 19.09 -22.42 -16.97
N SER A 9 18.30 -23.22 -16.25
CA SER A 9 16.92 -23.53 -16.59
C SER A 9 16.08 -22.24 -16.52
N LYS A 10 15.99 -21.55 -17.66
CA LYS A 10 14.96 -20.55 -17.91
C LYS A 10 13.61 -21.27 -17.83
N ILE A 11 12.89 -21.08 -16.74
CA ILE A 11 11.46 -21.36 -16.69
C ILE A 11 10.81 -20.26 -17.54
N THR A 12 10.62 -20.57 -18.82
CA THR A 12 10.05 -19.69 -19.83
C THR A 12 8.58 -19.37 -19.49
N GLY A 13 8.18 -18.10 -19.57
CA GLY A 13 6.83 -17.59 -19.29
C GLY A 13 5.68 -18.16 -20.14
N ALA A 14 5.93 -19.22 -20.91
CA ALA A 14 4.90 -20.04 -21.55
C ALA A 14 4.17 -20.95 -20.54
N GLU A 15 4.85 -21.45 -19.50
CA GLU A 15 4.21 -22.28 -18.46
C GLU A 15 3.22 -21.48 -17.59
N CYS A 16 3.50 -20.20 -17.34
CA CYS A 16 2.61 -19.33 -16.56
C CYS A 16 1.26 -19.03 -17.26
N ARG A 17 1.25 -19.06 -18.60
CA ARG A 17 0.05 -18.79 -19.40
C ARG A 17 -0.96 -19.95 -19.39
N ASN A 18 -0.47 -21.20 -19.32
CA ASN A 18 -1.35 -22.38 -19.30
C ASN A 18 -1.94 -22.66 -17.91
N THR A 19 -1.24 -22.31 -16.83
CA THR A 19 -1.79 -22.43 -15.46
C THR A 19 -2.96 -21.46 -15.20
N PHE A 20 -2.94 -20.27 -15.81
CA PHE A 20 -4.03 -19.27 -15.70
C PHE A 20 -5.35 -19.73 -16.34
N ARG A 21 -5.29 -20.60 -17.36
CA ARG A 21 -6.49 -21.15 -18.00
C ARG A 21 -7.05 -22.36 -17.25
N PHE A 22 -6.20 -23.09 -16.52
CA PHE A 22 -6.58 -24.27 -15.74
C PHE A 22 -7.22 -23.91 -14.37
N LEU A 23 -6.77 -22.81 -13.74
CA LEU A 23 -7.26 -22.39 -12.41
C LEU A 23 -8.64 -21.68 -12.43
N ARG A 24 -9.16 -21.33 -13.61
CA ARG A 24 -10.49 -20.71 -13.76
C ARG A 24 -11.65 -21.71 -13.73
N ILE A 25 -11.38 -23.02 -13.75
CA ILE A 25 -12.40 -24.08 -13.89
C ILE A 25 -12.60 -24.90 -12.59
N GLN A 26 -11.68 -24.86 -11.62
CA GLN A 26 -11.65 -25.83 -10.51
C GLN A 26 -11.62 -25.22 -9.09
N GLY A 27 -12.23 -24.05 -8.88
CA GLY A 27 -12.63 -23.56 -7.54
C GLY A 27 -11.59 -23.62 -6.41
N TRP A 28 -10.88 -22.50 -6.18
CA TRP A 28 -10.13 -22.17 -4.94
C TRP A 28 -8.92 -23.07 -4.56
N ASN A 29 -7.76 -22.47 -4.24
CA ASN A 29 -7.14 -22.57 -2.88
C ASN A 29 -5.77 -21.92 -2.62
N SER A 30 -5.10 -21.23 -3.55
CA SER A 30 -3.75 -20.69 -3.24
C SER A 30 -3.32 -19.47 -4.06
N GLY A 31 -4.23 -18.52 -4.26
CA GLY A 31 -3.98 -17.26 -4.98
C GLY A 31 -3.27 -16.16 -4.17
N PHE A 32 -3.09 -16.36 -2.86
CA PHE A 32 -2.59 -15.32 -1.94
C PHE A 32 -1.09 -15.01 -2.12
N PHE A 33 -0.31 -15.96 -2.63
CA PHE A 33 1.17 -15.83 -2.72
C PHE A 33 1.68 -15.29 -4.07
N LEU A 34 0.90 -15.46 -5.15
CA LEU A 34 1.34 -15.12 -6.51
C LEU A 34 1.08 -13.66 -6.90
N PHE A 35 0.05 -13.03 -6.34
CA PHE A 35 -0.23 -11.62 -6.58
C PHE A 35 0.88 -10.70 -6.05
N TRP A 36 1.63 -11.20 -5.07
CA TRP A 36 2.67 -10.49 -4.35
C TRP A 36 4.05 -10.56 -5.02
N SER A 37 4.22 -11.41 -6.04
CA SER A 37 5.50 -11.64 -6.74
C SER A 37 5.59 -11.00 -8.13
N CYS A 38 4.54 -10.39 -8.65
CA CYS A 38 4.60 -9.71 -9.95
C CYS A 38 5.21 -8.31 -9.80
N ASN A 39 6.44 -8.15 -10.25
CA ASN A 39 7.11 -6.86 -10.32
C ASN A 39 6.38 -5.96 -11.33
N VAL A 40 6.22 -4.67 -11.05
CA VAL A 40 5.61 -3.70 -11.99
C VAL A 40 6.39 -3.67 -13.32
N ALA A 41 7.68 -4.01 -13.29
CA ALA A 41 8.53 -4.15 -14.47
C ALA A 41 8.11 -5.32 -15.40
N ASP A 42 7.65 -6.46 -14.87
CA ASP A 42 7.28 -7.63 -15.69
C ASP A 42 5.97 -7.41 -16.46
N ILE A 43 5.12 -6.48 -15.98
CA ILE A 43 3.88 -6.08 -16.67
C ILE A 43 4.21 -5.23 -17.90
N ALA A 44 5.26 -4.40 -17.83
CA ALA A 44 5.64 -3.48 -18.90
C ALA A 44 6.23 -4.18 -20.13
N ASP A 45 6.95 -5.29 -19.95
CA ASP A 45 7.60 -6.04 -21.06
C ASP A 45 6.66 -7.00 -21.81
N SER A 46 5.43 -7.22 -21.31
CA SER A 46 4.47 -8.14 -21.92
C SER A 46 3.63 -7.54 -23.07
N ALA A 47 3.82 -6.25 -23.37
CA ALA A 47 3.14 -5.59 -24.47
C ALA A 47 3.76 -6.03 -25.81
N THR A 48 3.04 -6.90 -26.52
CA THR A 48 3.23 -7.13 -27.96
C THR A 48 3.31 -5.80 -28.72
N PRO A 49 4.25 -5.61 -29.66
CA PRO A 49 4.27 -4.43 -30.51
C PRO A 49 3.15 -4.57 -31.55
N LEU A 50 1.93 -4.26 -31.16
CA LEU A 50 0.83 -4.05 -32.07
C LEU A 50 0.90 -2.59 -32.50
N VAL A 51 1.56 -2.38 -33.64
CA VAL A 51 1.30 -1.21 -34.47
C VAL A 51 -0.17 -1.27 -34.86
N ASP A 52 -1.07 -0.61 -34.10
CA ASP A 52 -2.32 -0.16 -34.66
C ASP A 52 -3.05 0.94 -33.86
N THR A 53 -3.53 1.92 -34.62
CA THR A 53 -4.40 3.07 -34.28
C THR A 53 -3.76 4.28 -33.56
N LEU A 54 -3.48 5.31 -34.36
CA LEU A 54 -3.15 6.69 -33.99
C LEU A 54 -4.34 7.40 -33.30
N ASN A 55 -4.69 6.99 -32.09
CA ASN A 55 -5.29 7.89 -31.12
C ASN A 55 -4.34 7.95 -29.93
N PRO A 56 -3.65 9.08 -29.68
CA PRO A 56 -2.94 9.22 -28.42
C PRO A 56 -3.99 9.06 -27.33
N VAL A 57 -3.87 7.99 -26.52
CA VAL A 57 -4.67 7.83 -25.32
C VAL A 57 -4.53 9.14 -24.55
N LYS A 58 -5.60 9.94 -24.52
CA LYS A 58 -5.62 11.19 -23.76
C LYS A 58 -5.52 10.79 -22.30
N PHE A 59 -4.32 10.91 -21.75
CA PHE A 59 -4.15 10.95 -20.31
C PHE A 59 -4.76 12.27 -19.84
N ASP A 60 -5.96 12.21 -19.26
CA ASP A 60 -6.57 13.38 -18.67
C ASP A 60 -5.66 13.85 -17.52
N ARG A 61 -5.09 15.04 -17.69
CA ARG A 61 -4.30 15.69 -16.64
C ARG A 61 -5.25 16.15 -15.55
N HIS A 62 -5.08 15.61 -14.34
CA HIS A 62 -5.81 16.13 -13.19
C HIS A 62 -5.41 17.57 -12.95
N ARG A 63 -6.42 18.44 -12.79
CA ARG A 63 -6.17 19.82 -12.37
C ARG A 63 -5.81 19.82 -10.89
N LEU A 64 -5.03 20.82 -10.46
CA LEU A 64 -4.55 20.91 -9.07
C LEU A 64 -5.68 20.91 -8.02
N TYR A 65 -6.88 21.40 -8.35
CA TYR A 65 -8.02 21.33 -7.43
C TYR A 65 -8.58 19.91 -7.27
N GLU A 66 -8.52 19.08 -8.33
CA GLU A 66 -8.95 17.67 -8.28
C GLU A 66 -7.99 16.88 -7.41
N ASP A 67 -6.69 17.12 -7.57
CA ASP A 67 -5.64 16.58 -6.71
C ASP A 67 -5.87 16.97 -5.24
N ALA A 68 -6.20 18.25 -4.97
CA ALA A 68 -6.44 18.74 -3.61
C ALA A 68 -7.69 18.12 -2.96
N VAL A 69 -8.80 18.04 -3.69
CA VAL A 69 -10.05 17.43 -3.20
C VAL A 69 -9.85 15.93 -2.95
N ALA A 70 -9.18 15.23 -3.87
CA ALA A 70 -8.88 13.81 -3.70
C ALA A 70 -7.92 13.56 -2.53
N MET A 71 -6.93 14.43 -2.32
CA MET A 71 -6.07 14.37 -1.15
C MET A 71 -6.84 14.57 0.15
N LEU A 72 -7.75 15.55 0.18
CA LEU A 72 -8.58 15.81 1.36
C LEU A 72 -9.48 14.62 1.70
N ILE A 73 -10.25 14.13 0.72
CA ILE A 73 -11.16 12.99 0.91
C ILE A 73 -10.36 11.72 1.26
N GLY A 74 -9.31 11.43 0.51
CA GLY A 74 -8.48 10.26 0.71
C GLY A 74 -7.86 10.21 2.10
N THR A 75 -7.22 11.31 2.52
CA THR A 75 -6.60 11.39 3.86
C THR A 75 -7.62 11.37 4.99
N SER A 76 -8.81 11.95 4.82
CA SER A 76 -9.89 11.86 5.82
C SER A 76 -10.40 10.43 6.02
N PHE A 77 -10.54 9.65 4.94
CA PHE A 77 -10.99 8.25 5.02
C PHE A 77 -9.95 7.36 5.69
N ILE A 78 -8.67 7.57 5.37
CA ILE A 78 -7.59 6.84 6.02
C ILE A 78 -7.51 7.22 7.50
N ALA A 79 -7.59 8.50 7.84
CA ALA A 79 -7.58 8.96 9.23
C ALA A 79 -8.74 8.38 10.05
N LEU A 80 -9.96 8.34 9.49
CA LEU A 80 -11.11 7.69 10.11
C LEU A 80 -10.88 6.18 10.30
N GLY A 81 -10.39 5.48 9.26
CA GLY A 81 -10.11 4.05 9.34
C GLY A 81 -9.04 3.71 10.38
N ILE A 82 -7.97 4.52 10.47
CA ILE A 82 -6.94 4.38 11.50
C ILE A 82 -7.50 4.67 12.89
N THR A 83 -8.40 5.63 13.03
CA THR A 83 -9.03 5.92 14.33
C THR A 83 -9.84 4.71 14.82
N LEU A 84 -10.61 4.06 13.94
CA LEU A 84 -11.31 2.82 14.27
C LEU A 84 -10.32 1.71 14.69
N TYR A 85 -9.18 1.61 14.02
CA TYR A 85 -8.14 0.63 14.37
C TYR A 85 -7.52 0.92 15.73
N SER A 86 -7.21 2.19 16.02
CA SER A 86 -6.68 2.64 17.31
C SER A 86 -7.65 2.31 18.46
N HIS A 87 -8.95 2.50 18.27
CA HIS A 87 -9.96 2.19 19.29
C HIS A 87 -10.15 0.70 19.51
N ALA A 88 -10.06 -0.11 18.45
CA ALA A 88 -10.20 -1.57 18.53
C ALA A 88 -8.88 -2.30 18.84
N MET A 89 -7.79 -1.56 19.10
CA MET A 89 -6.44 -2.08 19.28
C MET A 89 -6.02 -3.03 18.13
N LEU A 90 -6.25 -2.57 16.90
CA LEU A 90 -5.90 -3.26 15.66
C LEU A 90 -4.63 -2.65 15.05
N MET A 91 -4.06 -3.35 14.07
CA MET A 91 -2.84 -2.95 13.39
C MET A 91 -3.05 -2.96 11.87
N THR A 92 -2.28 -2.12 11.18
CA THR A 92 -2.09 -2.21 9.74
C THR A 92 -0.61 -2.39 9.40
N GLY A 93 -0.27 -2.68 8.15
CA GLY A 93 1.12 -2.80 7.71
C GLY A 93 1.82 -1.44 7.51
N SER A 94 3.08 -1.50 7.05
CA SER A 94 3.86 -0.32 6.64
C SER A 94 4.07 0.74 7.74
N THR A 95 4.33 2.00 7.38
CA THR A 95 4.62 3.08 8.32
C THR A 95 3.49 3.37 9.30
N ALA A 96 2.24 3.17 8.88
CA ALA A 96 1.07 3.34 9.75
C ALA A 96 1.04 2.26 10.86
N GLY A 97 1.42 1.02 10.55
CA GLY A 97 1.59 -0.03 11.55
C GLY A 97 2.62 0.29 12.62
N ILE A 98 3.79 0.77 12.19
CA ILE A 98 4.85 1.20 13.11
C ILE A 98 4.33 2.31 14.04
N ALA A 99 3.62 3.29 13.49
CA ALA A 99 3.04 4.37 14.27
C ALA A 99 1.97 3.88 15.28
N LEU A 100 1.11 2.93 14.91
CA LEU A 100 0.12 2.33 15.82
C LEU A 100 0.79 1.56 16.96
N ILE A 101 1.81 0.75 16.68
CA ILE A 101 2.53 0.00 17.73
C ILE A 101 3.18 0.96 18.72
N ILE A 102 3.85 2.02 18.24
CA ILE A 102 4.48 3.01 19.13
C ILE A 102 3.40 3.77 19.91
N GLN A 103 2.25 4.07 19.31
CA GLN A 103 1.11 4.65 20.01
C GLN A 103 0.63 3.74 21.14
N TYR A 104 0.46 2.44 20.90
CA TYR A 104 0.04 1.49 21.94
C TYR A 104 1.09 1.33 23.05
N ALA A 105 2.38 1.43 22.71
CA ALA A 105 3.47 1.34 23.66
C ALA A 105 3.63 2.60 24.54
N THR A 106 3.41 3.79 23.97
CA THR A 106 3.76 5.08 24.60
C THR A 106 2.56 5.95 24.98
N GLY A 107 1.38 5.66 24.43
CA GLY A 107 0.19 6.52 24.53
C GLY A 107 0.28 7.83 23.73
N THR A 108 1.32 8.01 22.90
CA THR A 108 1.50 9.24 22.10
C THR A 108 0.47 9.30 20.96
N GLU A 109 0.05 10.51 20.59
CA GLU A 109 -0.87 10.74 19.47
C GLU A 109 -0.35 10.13 18.15
N PHE A 110 -1.17 9.29 17.50
CA PHE A 110 -0.84 8.65 16.22
C PHE A 110 -0.36 9.64 15.16
N GLY A 111 -1.04 10.78 15.01
CA GLY A 111 -0.73 11.76 13.97
C GLY A 111 0.70 12.29 14.07
N LEU A 112 1.18 12.56 15.28
CA LEU A 112 2.56 13.01 15.51
C LEU A 112 3.56 11.90 15.16
N LEU A 113 3.32 10.68 15.64
CA LEU A 113 4.19 9.53 15.38
C LEU A 113 4.28 9.24 13.88
N TYR A 114 3.15 9.22 13.20
CA TYR A 114 3.08 8.97 11.76
C TYR A 114 3.83 10.04 10.97
N PHE A 115 3.72 11.32 11.32
CA PHE A 115 4.48 12.40 10.69
C PHE A 115 6.00 12.23 10.89
N LEU A 116 6.43 12.00 12.14
CA LEU A 116 7.85 11.83 12.49
C LEU A 116 8.48 10.60 11.82
N ILE A 117 7.76 9.47 11.79
CA ILE A 117 8.22 8.26 11.13
C ILE A 117 8.41 8.49 9.62
N ASN A 118 7.55 9.27 8.97
CA ASN A 118 7.66 9.53 7.54
C ASN A 118 8.78 10.52 7.17
N LEU A 119 9.22 11.38 8.11
CA LEU A 119 10.23 12.42 7.87
C LEU A 119 11.54 11.91 7.23
N PRO A 120 12.21 10.86 7.74
CA PRO A 120 13.43 10.32 7.12
C PRO A 120 13.21 9.77 5.71
N PHE A 121 11.99 9.32 5.39
CA PHE A 121 11.69 8.75 4.08
C PHE A 121 11.57 9.80 2.98
N TYR A 122 11.28 11.06 3.32
CA TYR A 122 11.24 12.14 2.33
C TYR A 122 12.61 12.39 1.70
N PHE A 123 13.70 12.19 2.44
CA PHE A 123 15.05 12.28 1.88
C PHE A 123 15.26 11.29 0.73
N PHE A 124 14.80 10.04 0.90
CA PHE A 124 14.85 9.03 -0.16
C PHE A 124 13.85 9.32 -1.29
N ALA A 125 12.68 9.89 -0.96
CA ALA A 125 11.67 10.27 -1.93
C ALA A 125 12.17 11.33 -2.92
N VAL A 126 12.80 12.40 -2.42
CA VAL A 126 13.34 13.47 -3.28
C VAL A 126 14.35 12.89 -4.27
N ARG A 127 15.24 12.02 -3.79
CA ARG A 127 16.33 11.48 -4.60
C ARG A 127 15.84 10.50 -5.69
N ARG A 128 14.74 9.78 -5.44
CA ARG A 128 14.23 8.74 -6.37
C ARG A 128 13.07 9.19 -7.24
N MET A 129 12.06 9.83 -6.66
CA MET A 129 10.79 10.20 -7.32
C MET A 129 10.74 11.68 -7.72
N GLY A 130 11.66 12.50 -7.19
CA GLY A 130 11.72 13.94 -7.44
C GLY A 130 10.87 14.77 -6.49
N TRP A 131 11.03 16.10 -6.60
CA TRP A 131 10.42 17.08 -5.70
C TRP A 131 8.89 17.12 -5.80
N ALA A 132 8.32 17.04 -7.01
CA ALA A 132 6.87 17.14 -7.22
C ALA A 132 6.09 16.05 -6.47
N PHE A 133 6.55 14.80 -6.58
CA PHE A 133 5.95 13.67 -5.86
C PHE A 133 6.16 13.78 -4.34
N THR A 134 7.33 14.24 -3.92
CA THR A 134 7.66 14.37 -2.49
C THR A 134 6.80 15.41 -1.80
N ILE A 135 6.59 16.58 -2.43
CA ILE A 135 5.75 17.64 -1.87
C ILE A 135 4.30 17.14 -1.75
N ARG A 136 3.75 16.48 -2.78
CA ARG A 136 2.40 15.90 -2.73
C ARG A 136 2.25 14.88 -1.60
N THR A 137 3.24 13.99 -1.45
CA THR A 137 3.26 12.97 -0.40
C THR A 137 3.42 13.59 0.99
N PHE A 138 4.24 14.64 1.12
CA PHE A 138 4.38 15.40 2.36
C PHE A 138 3.07 16.05 2.77
N VAL A 139 2.39 16.72 1.84
CA VAL A 139 1.08 17.34 2.07
C VAL A 139 0.04 16.27 2.46
N ALA A 140 -0.01 15.14 1.76
CA ALA A 140 -0.93 14.05 2.09
C ALA A 140 -0.70 13.49 3.51
N VAL A 141 0.57 13.23 3.87
CA VAL A 141 0.92 12.76 5.22
C VAL A 141 0.63 13.81 6.28
N ALA A 142 0.92 15.09 6.02
CA ALA A 142 0.62 16.19 6.94
C ALA A 142 -0.89 16.34 7.16
N MET A 143 -1.68 16.28 6.09
CA MET A 143 -3.16 16.32 6.15
C MET A 143 -3.71 15.11 6.91
N MET A 144 -3.25 13.90 6.59
CA MET A 144 -3.64 12.69 7.31
C MET A 144 -3.29 12.77 8.80
N SER A 145 -2.10 13.27 9.14
CA SER A 145 -1.65 13.46 10.52
C SER A 145 -2.51 14.49 11.26
N GLY A 146 -2.85 15.59 10.60
CA GLY A 146 -3.76 16.61 11.12
C GLY A 146 -5.17 16.06 11.36
N PHE A 147 -5.72 15.32 10.40
CA PHE A 147 -7.02 14.66 10.57
C PHE A 147 -6.98 13.63 11.70
N ALA A 148 -5.97 12.77 11.76
CA ALA A 148 -5.84 11.78 12.82
C ALA A 148 -5.70 12.41 14.21
N ARG A 149 -5.11 13.61 14.31
CA ARG A 149 -5.08 14.39 15.56
C ARG A 149 -6.43 15.02 15.90
N LEU A 150 -7.21 15.41 14.89
CA LEU A 150 -8.53 16.01 15.06
C LEU A 150 -9.61 14.97 15.43
N MET A 151 -9.45 13.72 15.00
CA MET A 151 -10.46 12.67 15.19
C MET A 151 -10.83 12.42 16.66
N PRO A 152 -9.89 12.23 17.61
CA PRO A 152 -10.24 12.00 19.02
C PRO A 152 -10.99 13.16 19.68
N VAL A 153 -10.85 14.38 19.16
CA VAL A 153 -11.56 15.56 19.67
C VAL A 153 -12.95 15.71 19.03
N SER A 154 -13.15 15.11 17.85
CA SER A 154 -14.38 15.27 17.06
C SER A 154 -15.32 14.07 17.16
N VAL A 155 -14.78 12.88 17.42
CA VAL A 155 -15.51 11.63 17.45
C VAL A 155 -15.07 10.85 18.68
N ASP A 156 -16.02 10.59 19.57
CA ASP A 156 -15.82 9.70 20.71
C ASP A 156 -16.55 8.37 20.47
N PHE A 157 -15.85 7.28 20.73
CA PHE A 157 -16.37 5.93 20.58
C PHE A 157 -16.50 5.28 21.95
N SER A 158 -17.74 5.17 22.46
CA SER A 158 -18.02 4.54 23.75
C SER A 158 -17.71 3.03 23.76
N ALA A 159 -18.08 2.33 22.68
CA ALA A 159 -17.70 0.95 22.42
C ALA A 159 -17.74 0.68 20.92
N ILE A 160 -16.76 -0.08 20.43
CA ILE A 160 -16.72 -0.53 19.04
C ILE A 160 -16.44 -2.02 19.02
N ASN A 161 -17.20 -2.76 18.20
CA ASN A 161 -16.93 -4.16 17.96
C ASN A 161 -15.63 -4.31 17.13
N PRO A 162 -14.62 -5.07 17.59
CA PRO A 162 -13.35 -5.21 16.89
C PRO A 162 -13.46 -5.76 15.46
N LEU A 163 -14.41 -6.66 15.20
CA LEU A 163 -14.66 -7.19 13.84
C LEU A 163 -15.19 -6.10 12.91
N PHE A 164 -16.12 -5.27 13.42
CA PHE A 164 -16.64 -4.13 12.66
C PHE A 164 -15.52 -3.12 12.37
N ALA A 165 -14.70 -2.78 13.37
CA ALA A 165 -13.55 -1.89 13.19
C ALA A 165 -12.56 -2.44 12.15
N ALA A 166 -12.26 -3.74 12.19
CA ALA A 166 -11.36 -4.37 11.24
C ALA A 166 -11.86 -4.24 9.79
N LEU A 167 -13.11 -4.63 9.54
CA LEU A 167 -13.70 -4.62 8.20
C LEU A 167 -13.97 -3.20 7.70
N MET A 168 -14.62 -2.36 8.50
CA MET A 168 -14.96 -0.99 8.11
C MET A 168 -13.72 -0.10 8.06
N GLY A 169 -12.82 -0.18 9.04
CA GLY A 169 -11.55 0.55 9.00
C GLY A 169 -10.67 0.11 7.83
N GLY A 170 -10.61 -1.20 7.55
CA GLY A 170 -9.88 -1.75 6.40
C GLY A 170 -10.43 -1.24 5.06
N THR A 171 -11.75 -1.29 4.87
CA THR A 171 -12.38 -0.80 3.64
C THR A 171 -12.24 0.72 3.47
N LEU A 172 -12.41 1.51 4.54
CA LEU A 172 -12.20 2.97 4.53
C LEU A 172 -10.76 3.33 4.17
N MET A 173 -9.78 2.68 4.80
CA MET A 173 -8.37 2.86 4.45
C MET A 173 -8.11 2.45 3.00
N GLY A 174 -8.70 1.35 2.52
CA GLY A 174 -8.58 0.90 1.13
C GLY A 174 -9.10 1.92 0.13
N MET A 175 -10.27 2.52 0.39
CA MET A 175 -10.83 3.58 -0.45
C MET A 175 -9.96 4.84 -0.43
N GLY A 176 -9.48 5.24 0.74
CA GLY A 176 -8.64 6.43 0.86
C GLY A 176 -7.27 6.26 0.20
N VAL A 177 -6.63 5.09 0.37
CA VAL A 177 -5.37 4.76 -0.30
C VAL A 177 -5.54 4.73 -1.82
N LEU A 178 -6.64 4.15 -2.31
CA LEU A 178 -6.98 4.17 -3.73
C LEU A 178 -7.15 5.59 -4.28
N ALA A 179 -7.82 6.47 -3.54
CA ALA A 179 -7.96 7.87 -3.92
C ALA A 179 -6.59 8.55 -4.03
N LEU A 180 -5.69 8.34 -3.07
CA LEU A 180 -4.34 8.92 -3.10
C LEU A 180 -3.46 8.35 -4.21
N PHE A 181 -3.55 7.05 -4.47
CA PHE A 181 -2.81 6.41 -5.58
C PHE A 181 -3.20 6.94 -6.96
N ARG A 182 -4.48 7.27 -7.19
CA ARG A 182 -4.94 7.86 -8.46
C ARG A 182 -4.28 9.20 -8.78
N HIS A 183 -3.93 9.97 -7.76
CA HIS A 183 -3.31 11.29 -7.89
C HIS A 183 -1.79 11.27 -7.67
N ARG A 184 -1.16 10.08 -7.67
CA ARG A 184 0.27 9.86 -7.42
C ARG A 184 0.74 10.47 -6.10
N SER A 185 -0.07 10.38 -5.05
CA SER A 185 0.30 10.76 -3.70
C SER A 185 0.61 9.52 -2.88
N GLY A 186 1.78 9.49 -2.24
CA GLY A 186 2.15 8.41 -1.32
C GLY A 186 1.46 8.55 0.03
N VAL A 187 1.17 7.41 0.67
CA VAL A 187 0.62 7.33 2.04
C VAL A 187 1.57 6.57 2.98
N GLY A 188 2.86 6.56 2.64
CA GLY A 188 3.87 5.88 3.45
C GLY A 188 5.24 5.88 2.80
N GLY A 189 6.26 6.15 3.62
CA GLY A 189 7.65 6.19 3.21
C GLY A 189 8.28 4.82 2.93
N VAL A 190 7.76 3.75 3.54
CA VAL A 190 8.30 2.39 3.40
C VAL A 190 8.30 1.91 1.95
N ASN A 191 7.26 2.18 1.18
CA ASN A 191 7.20 1.79 -0.24
C ASN A 191 8.29 2.49 -1.06
N ILE A 192 8.57 3.77 -0.75
CA ILE A 192 9.64 4.54 -1.40
C ILE A 192 11.00 3.97 -1.04
N LEU A 193 11.20 3.59 0.24
CA LEU A 193 12.42 2.92 0.68
C LEU A 193 12.59 1.56 -0.02
N ALA A 194 11.52 0.77 -0.14
CA ALA A 194 11.55 -0.52 -0.81
C ALA A 194 11.99 -0.39 -2.27
N LEU A 195 11.43 0.60 -3.00
CA LEU A 195 11.85 0.91 -4.37
C LEU A 195 13.30 1.39 -4.42
N TYR A 196 13.71 2.28 -3.51
CA TYR A 196 15.10 2.72 -3.43
C TYR A 196 16.06 1.55 -3.20
N LEU A 197 15.73 0.62 -2.30
CA LEU A 197 16.54 -0.58 -2.04
C LEU A 197 16.57 -1.53 -3.24
N GLN A 198 15.48 -1.62 -4.01
CA GLN A 198 15.44 -2.38 -5.25
C GLN A 198 16.42 -1.82 -6.27
N ASP A 199 16.48 -0.51 -6.42
CA ASP A 199 17.34 0.12 -7.40
C ASP A 199 18.80 0.19 -6.95
N ALA A 200 19.05 0.38 -5.65
CA ALA A 200 20.40 0.49 -5.10
C ALA A 200 21.07 -0.87 -4.86
N TYR A 201 20.30 -1.87 -4.42
CA TYR A 201 20.84 -3.18 -3.98
C TYR A 201 20.26 -4.38 -4.74
N GLY A 202 19.35 -4.18 -5.69
CA GLY A 202 18.73 -5.27 -6.46
C GLY A 202 17.74 -6.13 -5.67
N ILE A 203 17.38 -5.72 -4.44
CA ILE A 203 16.42 -6.44 -3.59
C ILE A 203 15.02 -6.16 -4.12
N ARG A 204 14.27 -7.18 -4.50
CA ARG A 204 12.88 -7.01 -4.97
C ARG A 204 12.05 -6.26 -3.93
N ALA A 205 11.49 -5.09 -4.28
CA ALA A 205 10.76 -4.23 -3.34
C ALA A 205 9.60 -4.94 -2.64
N GLY A 206 8.93 -5.85 -3.36
CA GLY A 206 7.97 -6.79 -2.79
C GLY A 206 8.58 -7.48 -1.57
N TRP A 207 9.53 -8.40 -1.76
CA TRP A 207 10.18 -9.18 -0.70
C TRP A 207 10.58 -8.38 0.54
N PHE A 208 11.13 -7.18 0.36
CA PHE A 208 11.44 -6.28 1.46
C PHE A 208 10.18 -5.85 2.25
N GLN A 209 9.10 -5.50 1.57
CA GLN A 209 7.86 -5.05 2.19
C GLN A 209 7.16 -6.13 3.02
N LEU A 210 7.08 -7.39 2.57
CA LEU A 210 6.52 -8.48 3.42
C LEU A 210 7.46 -8.84 4.55
N GLY A 211 8.78 -8.78 4.33
CA GLY A 211 9.72 -8.93 5.41
C GLY A 211 9.45 -7.90 6.52
N LEU A 212 9.23 -6.64 6.14
CA LEU A 212 8.89 -5.58 7.07
C LEU A 212 7.51 -5.79 7.71
N ASP A 213 6.47 -6.12 6.93
CA ASP A 213 5.12 -6.31 7.45
C ASP A 213 5.04 -7.52 8.40
N ILE A 214 5.76 -8.62 8.11
CA ILE A 214 5.90 -9.76 9.03
C ILE A 214 6.63 -9.33 10.29
N LEU A 215 7.73 -8.58 10.17
CA LEU A 215 8.46 -8.08 11.34
C LEU A 215 7.58 -7.21 12.23
N ILE A 216 6.84 -6.27 11.64
CA ILE A 216 5.88 -5.42 12.34
C ILE A 216 4.82 -6.28 13.04
N MET A 217 4.29 -7.30 12.36
CA MET A 217 3.29 -8.19 12.92
C MET A 217 3.80 -9.09 14.04
N LEU A 218 5.06 -9.52 13.99
CA LEU A 218 5.69 -10.24 15.09
C LEU A 218 5.90 -9.32 16.30
N VAL A 219 6.36 -8.09 16.08
CA VAL A 219 6.54 -7.10 17.14
C VAL A 219 5.20 -6.71 17.77
N SER A 220 4.13 -6.62 16.98
CA SER A 220 2.81 -6.23 17.49
C SER A 220 2.23 -7.23 18.48
N LEU A 221 2.59 -8.52 18.40
CA LEU A 221 2.14 -9.55 19.35
C LEU A 221 2.60 -9.27 20.79
N LEU A 222 3.59 -8.39 20.98
CA LEU A 222 4.02 -7.94 22.30
C LEU A 222 3.08 -6.88 22.91
N PHE A 223 2.32 -6.17 22.08
CA PHE A 223 1.49 -5.03 22.48
C PHE A 223 -0.02 -5.27 22.28
N ILE A 224 -0.37 -6.17 21.35
CA ILE A 224 -1.73 -6.41 20.89
C ILE A 224 -2.09 -7.89 21.13
N PRO A 225 -3.29 -8.21 21.65
CA PRO A 225 -3.76 -9.59 21.77
C PRO A 225 -3.76 -10.32 20.43
N TRP A 226 -3.43 -11.63 20.45
CA TRP A 226 -3.34 -12.44 19.23
C TRP A 226 -4.66 -12.43 18.42
N GLU A 227 -5.81 -12.36 19.10
CA GLU A 227 -7.15 -12.26 18.49
C GLU A 227 -7.29 -11.00 17.63
N ASN A 228 -6.83 -9.86 18.16
CA ASN A 228 -6.84 -8.58 17.45
C ASN A 228 -5.87 -8.56 16.27
N VAL A 229 -4.76 -9.30 16.35
CA VAL A 229 -3.85 -9.50 15.21
C VAL A 229 -4.54 -10.31 14.12
N MET A 230 -5.30 -11.36 14.46
CA MET A 230 -6.11 -12.11 13.48
C MET A 230 -7.22 -11.26 12.87
N LEU A 231 -7.85 -10.38 13.64
CA LEU A 231 -8.81 -9.41 13.11
C LEU A 231 -8.15 -8.38 12.20
N SER A 232 -6.92 -7.97 12.51
CA SER A 232 -6.12 -7.08 11.68
C SER A 232 -5.81 -7.70 10.31
N LEU A 233 -5.57 -9.02 10.27
CA LEU A 233 -5.48 -9.78 9.01
C LEU A 233 -6.79 -9.73 8.21
N ALA A 234 -7.94 -9.90 8.85
CA ALA A 234 -9.25 -9.77 8.18
C ALA A 234 -9.46 -8.35 7.63
N GLY A 235 -9.08 -7.33 8.38
CA GLY A 235 -9.11 -5.94 7.94
C GLY A 235 -8.16 -5.63 6.78
N ALA A 236 -6.94 -6.19 6.82
CA ALA A 236 -5.99 -6.10 5.72
C ALA A 236 -6.52 -6.79 4.45
N VAL A 237 -7.21 -7.94 4.58
CA VAL A 237 -7.89 -8.58 3.44
C VAL A 237 -8.99 -7.68 2.89
N ALA A 238 -9.82 -7.09 3.75
CA ALA A 238 -10.89 -6.18 3.32
C ALA A 238 -10.33 -4.96 2.57
N MET A 239 -9.26 -4.35 3.10
CA MET A 239 -8.53 -3.27 2.44
C MET A 239 -8.01 -3.68 1.06
N ASN A 240 -7.35 -4.84 0.98
CA ASN A 240 -6.80 -5.35 -0.26
C ASN A 240 -7.87 -5.69 -1.30
N ILE A 241 -9.03 -6.20 -0.89
CA ILE A 241 -10.17 -6.45 -1.79
C ILE A 241 -10.65 -5.15 -2.44
N ILE A 242 -10.79 -4.07 -1.66
CA ILE A 242 -11.17 -2.76 -2.19
C ILE A 242 -10.16 -2.28 -3.23
N ILE A 243 -8.88 -2.40 -2.93
CA ILE A 243 -7.82 -2.03 -3.87
C ILE A 243 -7.91 -2.91 -5.11
N ALA A 244 -7.98 -4.24 -4.98
CA ALA A 244 -7.98 -5.18 -6.09
C ALA A 244 -9.18 -5.02 -7.03
N ILE A 245 -10.40 -4.81 -6.50
CA ILE A 245 -11.61 -4.64 -7.31
C ILE A 245 -11.59 -3.31 -8.07
N ASN A 246 -11.07 -2.26 -7.44
CA ASN A 246 -11.14 -0.91 -8.00
C ASN A 246 -9.90 -0.51 -8.81
N HIS A 247 -8.79 -1.22 -8.64
CA HIS A 247 -7.56 -0.99 -9.38
C HIS A 247 -7.58 -1.74 -10.71
N LYS A 248 -8.05 -1.07 -11.78
CA LYS A 248 -7.90 -1.59 -13.16
C LYS A 248 -6.57 -1.11 -13.75
N PRO A 249 -5.65 -2.02 -14.16
CA PRO A 249 -4.42 -1.62 -14.84
C PRO A 249 -4.75 -0.89 -16.15
N GLY A 250 -4.11 0.27 -16.37
CA GLY A 250 -4.20 1.04 -17.61
C GLY A 250 -5.29 2.13 -17.68
N ARG A 251 -6.25 2.21 -16.76
CA ARG A 251 -7.35 3.22 -16.82
C ARG A 251 -7.16 4.44 -15.91
N TYR A 252 -6.16 4.43 -15.02
CA TYR A 252 -6.05 5.41 -13.92
C TYR A 252 -4.65 5.99 -13.74
N LEU A 253 -3.85 6.06 -14.81
CA LEU A 253 -2.60 6.80 -14.80
C LEU A 253 -2.90 8.28 -15.06
N GLY A 254 -3.40 8.99 -14.03
CA GLY A 254 -3.43 10.45 -14.05
C GLY A 254 -1.99 10.94 -14.21
N ILE A 255 -1.72 11.66 -15.29
CA ILE A 255 -0.46 12.41 -15.45
C ILE A 255 -0.75 13.78 -14.89
N SER A 256 -0.20 14.10 -13.72
CA SER A 256 -0.19 15.47 -13.20
C SER A 256 1.04 16.21 -13.72
#